data_AF-A0A949AB75-F1
#
_entry.id   AF-A0A949AB75-F1
#
_cell.length_a   1.000
_cell.length_b   1.000
_cell.length_c   1.000
_cell.angle_alpha   90.00
_cell.angle_beta   90.00
_cell.angle_gamma   90.00
#
_symmetry.space_group_name_H-M   'P 1'
#
loop_
_entity.id
_entity.type
_entity.pdbx_description
1 polymer ?
#
loop_
_entity_poly.entity_id
_entity_poly.type
_entity_poly.pdbx_seq_one_letter_code
_entity_poly.pdbx_strand_id
1 'polypeptide(L)'
;MIDVDFFKTWSKEMAYVLGYFSADGGMFINSEGSRYIQFVSTDYSLLEKVKKAMNSRHKIYLKAKRDEKRKNAYLLEIGSKEMYSDLLKLGFIPRKEKRLNLSRKCLYHI
;
A
#
# COMPACT_ATOMS: atom_id res chain seq x y z
N MET A 1 2.13 16.62 4.41
CA MET A 1 1.44 17.26 3.27
C MET A 1 1.45 16.28 2.11
N ILE A 2 0.30 16.08 1.49
CA ILE A 2 0.09 15.19 0.35
C ILE A 2 -1.03 15.75 -0.53
N ASP A 3 -1.02 15.43 -1.82
CA ASP A 3 -2.11 15.73 -2.73
C ASP A 3 -3.29 14.77 -2.49
N VAL A 4 -4.38 15.30 -1.96
CA VAL A 4 -5.59 14.54 -1.63
C VAL A 4 -6.47 14.26 -2.84
N ASP A 5 -6.24 14.96 -3.96
CA ASP A 5 -7.00 14.77 -5.20
C ASP A 5 -6.34 13.76 -6.15
N PHE A 6 -5.19 13.21 -5.77
CA PHE A 6 -4.39 12.28 -6.57
C PHE A 6 -5.18 11.11 -7.16
N PHE A 7 -6.13 10.53 -6.41
CA PHE A 7 -6.93 9.39 -6.87
C PHE A 7 -8.24 9.77 -7.59
N LYS A 8 -8.45 11.06 -7.86
CA LYS A 8 -9.69 11.57 -8.48
C LYS A 8 -9.55 11.78 -9.99
N THR A 9 -8.32 11.93 -10.48
CA THR A 9 -8.03 12.19 -11.90
C THR A 9 -7.07 11.14 -12.44
N TRP A 10 -7.47 10.43 -13.50
CA TRP A 10 -6.61 9.46 -14.15
C TRP A 10 -5.37 10.12 -14.77
N SER A 11 -4.20 9.63 -14.37
CA SER A 11 -2.90 9.99 -14.90
C SER A 11 -1.99 8.75 -14.99
N LYS A 12 -0.86 8.86 -15.68
CA LYS A 12 0.13 7.76 -15.77
C LYS A 12 0.69 7.44 -14.39
N GLU A 13 0.88 8.46 -13.57
CA GLU A 13 1.35 8.38 -12.18
C GLU A 13 0.32 7.67 -11.30
N MET A 14 -0.97 8.02 -11.42
CA MET A 14 -2.05 7.31 -10.73
C MET A 14 -2.10 5.84 -11.14
N ALA A 15 -2.03 5.53 -12.43
CA ALA A 15 -2.03 4.16 -12.92
C ALA A 15 -0.85 3.34 -12.36
N TYR A 16 0.35 3.93 -12.35
CA TYR A 16 1.54 3.31 -11.74
C TYR A 16 1.33 3.03 -10.25
N VAL A 17 0.86 4.03 -9.49
CA VAL A 17 0.63 3.90 -8.04
C VAL A 17 -0.45 2.87 -7.75
N LEU A 18 -1.55 2.82 -8.51
CA LEU A 18 -2.61 1.83 -8.34
C LEU A 18 -2.15 0.40 -8.69
N GLY A 19 -1.34 0.25 -9.73
CA GLY A 19 -0.71 -1.04 -10.06
C GLY A 19 0.18 -1.54 -8.93
N TYR A 20 1.06 -0.66 -8.43
CA TYR A 20 1.91 -0.96 -7.28
C TYR A 20 1.10 -1.27 -6.01
N PHE A 21 0.08 -0.45 -5.72
CA PHE A 21 -0.81 -0.62 -4.58
C PHE A 21 -1.59 -1.93 -4.65
N SER A 22 -1.94 -2.38 -5.85
CA SER A 22 -2.60 -3.66 -6.06
C SER A 22 -1.73 -4.85 -5.66
N ALA A 23 -0.42 -4.74 -5.80
CA ALA A 23 0.54 -5.78 -5.43
C ALA A 23 0.89 -5.72 -3.93
N ASP A 24 1.41 -4.59 -3.47
CA ASP A 24 2.06 -4.46 -2.14
C ASP A 24 1.45 -3.35 -1.26
N GLY A 25 0.30 -2.80 -1.69
CA GLY A 25 -0.43 -1.79 -0.94
C GLY A 25 -1.31 -2.37 0.16
N GLY A 26 -1.57 -1.55 1.18
CA GLY A 26 -2.45 -1.89 2.29
C GLY A 26 -3.31 -0.72 2.73
N MET A 27 -4.44 -1.04 3.35
CA MET A 27 -5.37 -0.09 3.96
C MET A 27 -5.73 -0.57 5.35
N PHE A 28 -5.73 0.31 6.34
CA PHE A 28 -6.20 -0.01 7.67
C PHE A 28 -6.80 1.20 8.40
N ILE A 29 -7.53 0.90 9.46
CA ILE A 29 -8.09 1.87 10.40
C ILE A 29 -7.44 1.57 11.75
N ASN A 30 -6.87 2.57 12.41
CA ASN A 30 -6.28 2.39 13.73
C ASN A 30 -7.39 2.31 14.82
N SER A 31 -7.01 2.04 16.07
CA SER A 31 -7.96 1.96 17.19
C SER A 31 -8.76 3.25 17.44
N GLU A 32 -8.24 4.39 17.00
CA GLU A 32 -8.86 5.71 17.13
C GLU A 32 -9.76 6.07 15.93
N GLY A 33 -9.90 5.18 14.94
CA GLY A 33 -10.72 5.42 13.75
C GLY A 33 -10.02 6.23 12.64
N SER A 34 -8.73 6.54 12.80
CA SER A 34 -7.93 7.19 11.76
C SER A 34 -7.63 6.22 10.62
N ARG A 35 -7.71 6.72 9.38
CA ARG A 35 -7.63 5.94 8.15
C ARG A 35 -6.28 6.10 7.49
N TYR A 36 -5.67 4.98 7.14
CA TYR A 36 -4.31 4.93 6.59
C TYR A 36 -4.25 4.09 5.33
N ILE A 37 -3.42 4.56 4.41
CA ILE A 37 -2.92 3.80 3.27
C ILE A 37 -1.43 3.58 3.48
N GLN A 38 -0.94 2.39 3.12
CA GLN A 38 0.46 2.05 3.30
C GLN A 38 1.03 1.31 2.08
N PHE A 39 2.33 1.46 1.90
CA PHE A 39 3.12 0.72 0.94
C PHE A 39 4.30 0.09 1.68
N VAL A 40 4.51 -1.22 1.50
CA VAL A 40 5.61 -1.94 2.15
C VAL A 40 6.48 -2.57 1.07
N SER A 41 7.80 -2.42 1.16
CA SER A 41 8.73 -3.03 0.21
C SER A 41 10.10 -3.26 0.82
N THR A 42 10.82 -4.27 0.34
CA THR A 42 12.26 -4.41 0.62
C THR A 42 13.11 -3.48 -0.26
N ASP A 43 12.52 -2.91 -1.32
CA ASP A 43 13.16 -1.94 -2.20
C ASP A 43 12.72 -0.51 -1.86
N TYR A 44 13.63 0.25 -1.26
CA TYR A 44 13.41 1.65 -0.91
C TYR A 44 13.12 2.53 -2.14
N SER A 45 13.76 2.24 -3.26
CA SER A 45 13.68 3.08 -4.46
C SER A 45 12.28 3.05 -5.08
N LEU A 46 11.57 1.93 -4.98
CA LEU A 46 10.17 1.82 -5.39
C LEU A 46 9.24 2.68 -4.53
N LEU A 47 9.46 2.67 -3.21
CA LEU A 47 8.69 3.54 -2.30
C LEU A 47 8.98 5.02 -2.54
N GLU A 48 10.22 5.37 -2.85
CA GLU A 48 10.60 6.75 -3.19
C GLU A 48 9.93 7.20 -4.51
N LYS A 49 9.80 6.31 -5.50
CA LYS A 49 9.05 6.59 -6.74
C LYS A 49 7.56 6.82 -6.46
N VAL A 50 6.92 5.96 -5.67
CA VAL A 50 5.51 6.11 -5.27
C VAL A 50 5.31 7.43 -4.50
N LYS A 51 6.19 7.71 -3.54
CA LYS A 51 6.17 8.96 -2.77
C LYS A 51 6.24 10.19 -3.66
N LYS A 52 7.14 10.20 -4.64
CA LYS A 52 7.30 11.29 -5.61
C LYS A 52 6.08 11.42 -6.52
N ALA A 53 5.58 10.31 -7.05
CA ALA A 53 4.38 10.29 -7.89
C ALA A 53 3.16 10.88 -7.18
N MET A 54 3.00 10.62 -5.88
CA MET A 54 1.91 11.14 -5.05
C MET A 54 2.20 12.53 -4.45
N ASN A 55 3.33 13.15 -4.79
CA ASN A 55 3.82 14.41 -4.21
C ASN A 55 3.76 14.43 -2.67
N SER A 56 4.14 13.32 -2.04
CA SER A 56 4.01 13.10 -0.60
C SER A 56 5.26 13.53 0.17
N ARG A 57 5.10 14.30 1.25
CA ARG A 57 6.20 14.66 2.16
C ARG A 57 6.40 13.67 3.32
N HIS A 58 5.65 12.56 3.34
CA HIS A 58 5.75 11.56 4.40
C HIS A 58 7.13 10.89 4.40
N LYS A 59 7.59 10.49 5.59
CA LYS A 59 8.86 9.76 5.74
C LYS A 59 8.65 8.30 5.37
N ILE A 60 9.70 7.71 4.79
CA ILE A 60 9.79 6.26 4.59
C ILE A 60 10.54 5.72 5.81
N TYR A 61 9.91 4.79 6.54
CA TYR A 61 10.44 4.21 7.77
C TYR A 61 11.02 2.83 7.50
N LEU A 62 12.03 2.43 8.28
CA LEU A 62 12.41 1.02 8.38
C LEU A 62 11.36 0.29 9.21
N LYS A 63 10.78 -0.77 8.64
CA LYS A 63 9.83 -1.62 9.33
C LYS A 63 10.60 -2.55 10.27
N ALA A 64 10.18 -2.60 11.53
CA ALA A 64 10.78 -3.47 12.53
C ALA A 64 10.81 -4.92 12.04
N LYS A 65 11.98 -5.54 12.12
CA LYS A 65 12.13 -6.96 11.81
C LYS A 65 11.48 -7.78 12.92
N ARG A 66 10.77 -8.85 12.51
CA ARG A 66 10.32 -9.89 13.45
C ARG A 66 11.37 -10.97 13.68
N ASP A 67 12.36 -11.06 12.79
CA ASP A 67 13.43 -12.05 12.78
C ASP A 67 14.64 -11.43 12.08
N GLU A 68 15.82 -11.56 12.69
CA GLU A 68 17.09 -11.02 12.19
C GLU A 68 17.45 -11.56 10.80
N LYS A 69 17.04 -12.79 10.49
CA LYS A 69 17.28 -13.46 9.20
C LYS A 69 16.51 -12.85 8.04
N ARG A 70 15.48 -12.02 8.32
CA ARG A 70 14.72 -11.37 7.25
C ARG A 70 15.41 -10.12 6.74
N LYS A 71 15.24 -9.86 5.44
CA LYS A 71 15.65 -8.61 4.81
C LYS A 71 14.92 -7.43 5.47
N ASN A 72 15.59 -6.29 5.53
CA ASN A 72 14.95 -5.04 5.91
C ASN A 72 13.77 -4.76 4.96
N ALA A 73 12.66 -4.33 5.53
CA ALA A 73 11.55 -3.78 4.79
C ALA A 73 11.38 -2.32 5.16
N TYR A 74 10.86 -1.55 4.23
CA TYR A 74 10.56 -0.15 4.34
C TYR A 74 9.05 0.06 4.26
N LEU A 75 8.58 1.11 4.91
CA LEU A 75 7.16 1.46 5.03
C LEU A 75 6.97 2.92 4.67
N LEU A 76 6.11 3.19 3.69
CA LEU A 76 5.53 4.51 3.48
C LEU A 76 4.08 4.46 3.96
N GLU A 77 3.77 5.21 5.01
CA GLU A 77 2.44 5.31 5.59
C GLU A 77 1.88 6.73 5.44
N ILE A 78 0.64 6.82 5.01
CA ILE A 78 -0.06 8.08 4.74
C ILE A 78 -1.42 8.02 5.44
N GLY A 79 -1.63 8.91 6.41
CA GLY A 79 -2.93 9.13 7.03
C GLY A 79 -3.76 10.11 6.23
N SER A 80 -4.86 9.64 5.61
CA SER A 80 -5.85 10.48 4.93
C SER A 80 -7.18 9.75 4.81
N LYS A 81 -8.26 10.39 5.27
CA LYS A 81 -9.62 9.82 5.17
C LYS A 81 -10.13 9.88 3.73
N GLU A 82 -9.73 10.91 2.99
CA GLU A 82 -10.08 11.21 1.61
C GLU A 82 -9.48 10.17 0.68
N MET A 83 -8.15 10.01 0.69
CA MET A 83 -7.45 9.04 -0.17
C MET A 83 -7.89 7.61 0.12
N TYR A 84 -8.14 7.29 1.40
CA TYR A 84 -8.72 6.01 1.79
C TYR A 84 -10.11 5.81 1.18
N SER A 85 -10.97 6.83 1.23
CA SER A 85 -12.31 6.76 0.63
C SER A 85 -12.25 6.68 -0.89
N ASP A 86 -11.29 7.32 -1.53
CA ASP A 86 -11.16 7.30 -2.99
C ASP A 86 -10.67 5.92 -3.47
N LEU A 87 -9.71 5.31 -2.78
CA LEU A 87 -9.32 3.92 -3.03
C LEU A 87 -10.48 2.92 -2.82
N LEU A 88 -11.32 3.13 -1.80
CA LEU A 88 -12.55 2.34 -1.62
C LEU A 88 -13.49 2.45 -2.83
N LYS A 89 -13.71 3.67 -3.37
CA LYS A 89 -14.53 3.89 -4.57
C LYS A 89 -13.94 3.21 -5.81
N LEU A 90 -12.61 3.13 -5.89
CA LEU A 90 -11.89 2.41 -6.94
C LEU A 90 -11.90 0.88 -6.75
N GLY A 91 -12.52 0.37 -5.69
CA GLY A 91 -12.68 -1.07 -5.43
C GLY A 91 -11.58 -1.70 -4.57
N PHE A 92 -10.65 -0.91 -4.03
CA PHE A 92 -9.67 -1.41 -3.07
C PHE A 92 -10.29 -1.50 -1.68
N ILE A 93 -10.16 -2.65 -1.03
CA ILE A 93 -10.76 -2.92 0.27
C ILE A 93 -9.65 -3.35 1.25
N PRO A 94 -9.70 -2.91 2.52
CA PRO A 94 -8.78 -3.40 3.55
C PRO A 94 -8.85 -4.94 3.71
N ARG A 95 -7.75 -5.56 4.16
CA ARG A 95 -7.61 -7.01 4.35
C ARG A 95 -7.77 -7.85 3.07
N LYS A 96 -7.25 -7.37 1.94
CA LYS A 96 -7.22 -8.09 0.65
C LYS A 96 -6.70 -9.53 0.78
N GLU A 97 -5.70 -9.73 1.64
CA GLU A 97 -5.08 -11.03 1.94
C GLU A 97 -6.02 -12.08 2.56
N LYS A 98 -7.14 -11.70 3.20
CA LYS A 98 -8.11 -12.66 3.75
C LYS A 98 -9.09 -13.25 2.73
N ARG A 99 -9.04 -12.80 1.47
CA ARG A 99 -9.95 -13.27 0.40
C ARG A 99 -9.32 -14.25 -0.58
N LEU A 100 -7.99 -14.39 -0.61
CA LEU A 100 -7.34 -15.46 -1.37
C LEU A 100 -7.46 -16.78 -0.58
N ASN A 101 -8.61 -17.45 -0.71
CA ASN A 101 -8.73 -18.85 -0.32
C ASN A 101 -8.22 -19.72 -1.48
N LEU A 102 -6.89 -19.79 -1.62
CA LEU A 102 -6.27 -20.79 -2.50
C LEU A 102 -6.52 -22.16 -1.87
N SER A 103 -7.59 -22.83 -2.29
CA SER A 103 -7.83 -24.21 -1.90
C SER A 103 -6.58 -25.02 -2.23
N ARG A 104 -6.02 -25.73 -1.25
CA ARG A 104 -4.75 -26.49 -1.36
C ARG A 104 -4.79 -27.68 -2.34
N LYS A 105 -5.81 -27.77 -3.21
CA LYS A 105 -6.01 -28.92 -4.11
C LYS A 105 -5.08 -28.98 -5.32
N CYS A 106 -4.28 -27.95 -5.61
CA CYS A 106 -3.43 -27.92 -6.81
C CYS A 106 -1.91 -27.98 -6.53
N LEU A 107 -1.48 -28.58 -5.41
CA LEU A 107 -0.04 -28.78 -5.11
C LEU A 107 0.42 -30.25 -5.20
N TYR A 108 -0.41 -31.14 -5.74
CA TYR A 108 0.00 -32.51 -6.08
C TYR A 108 -0.28 -32.72 -7.55
N HIS A 109 0.68 -32.40 -8.42
CA HIS A 109 0.91 -32.96 -9.77
C HIS A 109 1.99 -32.09 -10.44
N ILE A 110 3.21 -32.16 -9.92
CA ILE A 110 4.46 -32.04 -10.68
C ILE A 110 5.43 -33.05 -10.06
#